data_AF-A0A4S2ALB6-F1
#
_entry.id   AF-A0A4S2ALB6-F1
#
_cell.length_a   1.000
_cell.length_b   1.000
_cell.length_c   1.000
_cell.angle_alpha   90.00
_cell.angle_beta   90.00
_cell.angle_gamma   90.00
#
_symmetry.space_group_name_H-M   'P 1'
#
loop_
_entity.id
_entity.type
_entity.pdbx_description
1 polymer ?
#
loop_
_entity_poly.entity_id
_entity_poly.type
_entity_poly.pdbx_seq_one_letter_code
_entity_poly.pdbx_strand_id
1 'polypeptide(L)'
;MKHSETVAVAIDKIWKNYDKEQMWEGYELLRQAAEKGDADACCYLGRCHLGEEFVWCGAEFPVDEELASRLIKESVRLGSADGVLCALRTGNLSPAVRKTMPFASLEEAFMTVQQQAQEGDAFSQYMVGNVLFYGDYLVIRGDEESRKYNSEDEYYAFAYPIATQYYENSFDNGLPAAFGNYRTIYESGLADIDERLLRIVNEKIF
;
A
#
# COMPACT_ATOMS: atom_id res chain seq x y z
N MET A 1 7.46 0.24 13.62
CA MET A 1 7.06 -0.93 14.44
C MET A 1 6.64 -2.03 13.48
N LYS A 2 7.04 -3.28 13.65
CA LYS A 2 6.61 -4.36 12.74
C LYS A 2 5.12 -4.67 12.93
N HIS A 3 4.42 -5.11 11.89
CA HIS A 3 3.03 -5.56 12.00
C HIS A 3 2.86 -6.59 13.12
N SER A 4 1.68 -6.60 13.76
CA SER A 4 1.33 -7.67 14.69
C SER A 4 1.28 -9.02 13.95
N GLU A 5 1.51 -10.12 14.66
CA GLU A 5 1.47 -11.46 14.05
C GLU A 5 0.12 -11.74 13.37
N THR A 6 -0.98 -11.35 14.01
CA THR A 6 -2.33 -11.45 13.45
C THR A 6 -2.47 -10.70 12.12
N VAL A 7 -1.95 -9.46 12.07
CA VAL A 7 -1.99 -8.64 10.86
C VAL A 7 -1.10 -9.23 9.75
N ALA A 8 0.09 -9.72 10.08
CA ALA A 8 0.96 -10.37 9.11
C ALA A 8 0.30 -11.61 8.48
N VAL A 9 -0.34 -12.47 9.29
CA VAL A 9 -1.08 -13.63 8.80
C VAL A 9 -2.26 -13.22 7.93
N ALA A 10 -2.99 -12.17 8.32
CA ALA A 10 -4.08 -11.65 7.51
C ALA A 10 -3.59 -11.11 6.16
N ILE A 11 -2.45 -10.42 6.14
CA ILE A 11 -1.84 -9.93 4.90
C ILE A 11 -1.53 -11.07 3.95
N ASP A 12 -0.88 -12.12 4.46
CA ASP A 12 -0.54 -13.31 3.66
C ASP A 12 -1.79 -13.97 3.07
N LYS A 13 -2.86 -14.05 3.86
CA LYS A 13 -4.15 -14.60 3.42
C LYS A 13 -4.86 -13.76 2.36
N ILE A 14 -4.80 -12.43 2.46
CA ILE A 14 -5.57 -11.52 1.59
C ILE A 14 -4.79 -11.12 0.33
N TRP A 15 -3.49 -10.84 0.43
CA TRP A 15 -2.72 -10.25 -0.68
C TRP A 15 -1.64 -11.16 -1.26
N LYS A 16 -1.37 -12.31 -0.65
CA LYS A 16 -0.45 -13.33 -1.19
C LYS A 16 -1.13 -14.61 -1.64
N ASN A 17 -2.46 -14.64 -1.58
CA ASN A 17 -3.28 -15.78 -1.94
C ASN A 17 -4.52 -15.34 -2.73
N TYR A 18 -5.08 -16.26 -3.50
CA TYR A 18 -6.21 -16.07 -4.41
C TYR A 18 -7.31 -17.10 -4.15
N ASP A 19 -7.39 -17.57 -2.91
CA ASP A 19 -8.40 -18.48 -2.43
C ASP A 19 -9.42 -17.71 -1.58
N LYS A 20 -10.68 -17.70 -2.03
CA LYS A 20 -11.74 -16.91 -1.39
C LYS A 20 -11.93 -17.25 0.09
N GLU A 21 -11.89 -18.53 0.46
CA GLU A 21 -12.09 -18.94 1.86
C GLU A 21 -10.95 -18.42 2.75
N GLN A 22 -9.71 -18.57 2.32
CA GLN A 22 -8.55 -18.03 3.06
C GLN A 22 -8.56 -16.51 3.15
N MET A 23 -8.97 -15.80 2.11
CA MET A 23 -9.09 -14.34 2.15
C MET A 23 -10.13 -13.91 3.19
N TRP A 24 -11.29 -14.58 3.26
CA TRP A 24 -12.31 -14.31 4.29
C TRP A 24 -11.83 -14.65 5.71
N GLU A 25 -11.01 -15.68 5.90
CA GLU A 25 -10.33 -15.90 7.17
C GLU A 25 -9.40 -14.73 7.53
N GLY A 26 -8.62 -14.22 6.57
CA GLY A 26 -7.76 -13.05 6.75
C GLY A 26 -8.56 -11.80 7.10
N TYR A 27 -9.68 -11.58 6.42
CA TYR A 27 -10.61 -10.48 6.70
C TYR A 27 -11.12 -10.53 8.14
N GLU A 28 -11.52 -11.72 8.61
CA GLU A 28 -12.02 -11.91 9.97
C GLU A 28 -10.93 -11.67 11.03
N LEU A 29 -9.67 -12.05 10.75
CA LEU A 29 -8.52 -11.71 11.59
C LEU A 29 -8.33 -10.19 11.69
N LEU A 30 -8.41 -9.46 10.58
CA LEU A 30 -8.34 -8.00 10.57
C LEU A 30 -9.50 -7.38 11.37
N ARG A 31 -10.73 -7.89 11.18
CA ARG A 31 -11.92 -7.43 11.91
C ARG A 31 -11.71 -7.55 13.42
N GLN A 32 -11.31 -8.72 13.89
CA GLN A 32 -11.10 -8.97 15.33
C GLN A 32 -9.93 -8.16 15.90
N ALA A 33 -8.86 -7.95 15.13
CA ALA A 33 -7.72 -7.14 15.56
C ALA A 33 -8.08 -5.64 15.62
N ALA A 34 -8.82 -5.14 14.62
CA ALA A 34 -9.34 -3.77 14.59
C ALA A 34 -10.29 -3.49 15.77
N GLU A 35 -11.16 -4.45 16.12
CA GLU A 35 -12.03 -4.35 17.31
C GLU A 35 -11.25 -4.26 18.62
N LYS A 36 -10.02 -4.79 18.66
CA LYS A 36 -9.09 -4.70 19.80
C LYS A 36 -8.20 -3.45 19.75
N GLY A 37 -8.36 -2.59 18.74
CA GLY A 37 -7.62 -1.34 18.59
C GLY A 37 -6.26 -1.49 17.90
N ASP A 38 -6.03 -2.57 17.13
CA ASP A 38 -4.84 -2.68 16.27
C ASP A 38 -4.94 -1.67 15.11
N ALA A 39 -3.99 -0.75 15.05
CA ALA A 39 -3.99 0.35 14.09
C ALA A 39 -3.86 -0.13 12.64
N ASP A 40 -2.95 -1.09 12.37
CA ASP A 40 -2.72 -1.61 11.03
C ASP A 40 -3.91 -2.44 10.57
N ALA A 41 -4.53 -3.19 11.49
CA ALA A 41 -5.76 -3.93 11.20
C ALA A 41 -6.89 -3.01 10.74
N CYS A 42 -7.06 -1.84 11.35
CA CYS A 42 -8.01 -0.83 10.87
C CYS A 42 -7.68 -0.37 9.44
N CYS A 43 -6.41 -0.13 9.12
CA CYS A 43 -6.00 0.28 7.76
C CYS A 43 -6.38 -0.79 6.73
N TYR A 44 -5.95 -2.03 6.96
CA TYR A 44 -6.11 -3.14 6.03
C TYR A 44 -7.56 -3.59 5.88
N LEU A 45 -8.34 -3.58 6.98
CA LEU A 45 -9.77 -3.83 6.90
C LEU A 45 -10.47 -2.74 6.08
N GLY A 46 -10.09 -1.48 6.27
CA GLY A 46 -10.59 -0.37 5.46
C GLY A 46 -10.31 -0.57 3.97
N ARG A 47 -9.11 -1.02 3.62
CA ARG A 47 -8.75 -1.34 2.22
C ARG A 47 -9.59 -2.47 1.62
N CYS A 48 -10.01 -3.46 2.41
CA CYS A 48 -10.89 -4.53 1.94
C CYS A 48 -12.26 -4.03 1.46
N HIS A 49 -12.66 -2.83 1.87
CA HIS A 49 -13.94 -2.20 1.51
C HIS A 49 -13.83 -1.18 0.36
N LEU A 50 -12.64 -0.99 -0.23
CA LEU A 50 -12.41 -0.03 -1.33
C LEU A 50 -12.52 -0.65 -2.73
N GLY A 51 -12.82 -1.95 -2.84
CA GLY A 51 -13.02 -2.63 -4.11
C GLY A 51 -11.74 -3.11 -4.80
N GLU A 52 -11.88 -3.42 -6.09
CA GLU A 52 -10.91 -4.22 -6.85
C GLU A 52 -9.55 -3.55 -7.10
N GLU A 53 -9.48 -2.21 -6.93
CA GLU A 53 -8.22 -1.48 -6.99
C GLU A 53 -7.31 -1.75 -5.78
N PHE A 54 -7.87 -2.27 -4.67
CA PHE A 54 -7.16 -2.47 -3.41
C PHE A 54 -7.04 -3.93 -2.98
N VAL A 55 -7.94 -4.80 -3.44
CA VAL A 55 -7.99 -6.24 -3.15
C VAL A 55 -8.47 -7.00 -4.39
N TRP A 56 -7.97 -8.21 -4.62
CA TRP A 56 -8.41 -9.04 -5.74
C TRP A 56 -9.93 -9.30 -5.71
N CYS A 57 -10.60 -9.10 -6.85
CA CYS A 57 -12.06 -9.13 -6.96
C CYS A 57 -12.68 -10.50 -6.60
N GLY A 58 -11.95 -11.61 -6.75
CA GLY A 58 -12.42 -12.95 -6.38
C GLY A 58 -12.65 -13.17 -4.87
N ALA A 59 -12.16 -12.26 -4.02
CA ALA A 59 -12.53 -12.25 -2.60
C ALA A 59 -14.02 -12.00 -2.38
N GLU A 60 -14.63 -11.20 -3.27
CA GLU A 60 -16.01 -10.73 -3.17
C GLU A 60 -16.31 -10.07 -1.81
N PHE A 61 -15.34 -9.33 -1.27
CA PHE A 61 -15.58 -8.49 -0.08
C PHE A 61 -16.59 -7.38 -0.39
N PRO A 62 -17.43 -6.99 0.58
CA PRO A 62 -18.39 -5.91 0.38
C PRO A 62 -17.66 -4.58 0.20
N VAL A 63 -18.02 -3.85 -0.86
CA VAL A 63 -17.56 -2.47 -1.07
C VAL A 63 -18.42 -1.54 -0.21
N ASP A 64 -17.78 -0.81 0.69
CA ASP A 64 -18.42 0.16 1.60
C ASP A 64 -17.42 1.29 1.89
N GLU A 65 -17.46 2.33 1.05
CA GLU A 65 -16.52 3.46 1.13
C GLU A 65 -16.68 4.26 2.44
N GLU A 66 -17.87 4.30 3.03
CA GLU A 66 -18.09 5.00 4.29
C GLU A 66 -17.42 4.27 5.44
N LEU A 67 -17.59 2.94 5.51
CA LEU A 67 -16.87 2.10 6.46
C LEU A 67 -15.36 2.17 6.23
N ALA A 68 -14.90 2.07 4.99
CA ALA A 68 -13.49 2.20 4.62
C ALA A 68 -12.90 3.53 5.13
N SER A 69 -13.60 4.64 4.87
CA SER A 69 -13.21 5.98 5.32
C SER A 69 -13.09 6.07 6.83
N ARG A 70 -14.05 5.52 7.59
CA ARG A 70 -14.01 5.50 9.06
C ARG A 70 -12.82 4.69 9.59
N LEU A 71 -12.61 3.49 9.05
CA LEU A 71 -11.51 2.60 9.46
C LEU A 71 -10.13 3.20 9.16
N ILE A 72 -9.96 3.80 7.98
CA ILE A 72 -8.69 4.43 7.58
C ILE A 72 -8.40 5.68 8.42
N LYS A 73 -9.39 6.48 8.78
CA LYS A 73 -9.18 7.63 9.69
C LYS A 73 -8.84 7.16 11.10
N GLU A 74 -9.43 6.06 11.54
CA GLU A 74 -9.14 5.46 12.84
C GLU A 74 -7.73 4.86 12.89
N SER A 75 -7.26 4.21 11.83
CA SER A 75 -5.88 3.70 11.76
C SER A 75 -4.84 4.81 11.90
N VAL A 76 -5.10 5.98 11.28
CA VAL A 76 -4.25 7.17 11.44
C VAL A 76 -4.22 7.62 12.91
N ARG A 77 -5.39 7.73 13.56
CA ARG A 77 -5.49 8.14 14.97
C ARG A 77 -4.79 7.17 15.92
N LEU A 78 -4.85 5.88 15.62
CA LEU A 78 -4.21 4.81 16.41
C LEU A 78 -2.71 4.65 16.13
N GLY A 79 -2.18 5.27 15.07
CA GLY A 79 -0.74 5.31 14.79
C GLY A 79 -0.22 4.30 13.78
N SER A 80 -1.06 3.87 12.83
CA SER A 80 -0.61 3.10 11.68
C SER A 80 0.10 3.99 10.66
N ALA A 81 1.37 3.71 10.38
CA ALA A 81 2.13 4.40 9.34
C ALA A 81 1.53 4.10 7.95
N ASP A 82 1.15 2.84 7.71
CA ASP A 82 0.40 2.43 6.52
C ASP A 82 -0.95 3.10 6.43
N GLY A 83 -1.63 3.29 7.56
CA GLY A 83 -2.86 4.06 7.68
C GLY A 83 -2.69 5.51 7.21
N VAL A 84 -1.57 6.16 7.55
CA VAL A 84 -1.26 7.53 7.09
C VAL A 84 -1.08 7.56 5.57
N LEU A 85 -0.30 6.63 5.00
CA LEU A 85 -0.08 6.58 3.56
C LEU A 85 -1.38 6.21 2.80
N CYS A 86 -2.15 5.26 3.33
CA CYS A 86 -3.44 4.88 2.76
C CYS A 86 -4.43 6.05 2.81
N ALA A 87 -4.50 6.76 3.93
CA ALA A 87 -5.37 7.93 4.07
C ALA A 87 -4.98 9.05 3.11
N LEU A 88 -3.69 9.26 2.86
CA LEU A 88 -3.21 10.21 1.85
C LEU A 88 -3.73 9.80 0.47
N ARG A 89 -3.50 8.54 0.09
CA ARG A 89 -3.86 8.02 -1.23
C ARG A 89 -5.35 8.06 -1.51
N THR A 90 -6.17 7.72 -0.51
CA THR A 90 -7.63 7.64 -0.66
C THR A 90 -8.32 8.99 -0.37
N GLY A 91 -7.57 10.09 -0.20
CA GLY A 91 -8.14 11.39 0.15
C GLY A 91 -8.78 11.49 1.55
N ASN A 92 -8.54 10.52 2.43
CA ASN A 92 -9.06 10.48 3.80
C ASN A 92 -8.24 11.32 4.80
N LEU A 93 -7.03 11.76 4.41
CA LEU A 93 -6.11 12.52 5.26
C LEU A 93 -6.38 14.03 5.24
N SER A 94 -7.57 14.43 5.68
CA SER A 94 -7.88 15.86 5.89
C SER A 94 -6.93 16.50 6.93
N PRO A 95 -6.79 17.85 6.96
CA PRO A 95 -5.98 18.52 7.99
C PRO A 95 -6.38 18.19 9.43
N ALA A 96 -7.66 17.87 9.68
CA ALA A 96 -8.13 17.44 11.00
C ALA A 96 -7.64 16.03 11.34
N VAL A 97 -7.73 15.09 10.40
CA VAL A 97 -7.24 13.71 10.56
C VAL A 97 -5.72 13.67 10.67
N ARG A 98 -5.01 14.47 9.85
CA ARG A 98 -3.55 14.59 9.93
C ARG A 98 -3.07 15.05 11.32
N LYS A 99 -3.83 15.91 12.01
CA LYS A 99 -3.50 16.35 13.37
C LYS A 99 -3.64 15.27 14.44
N THR A 100 -4.35 14.18 14.16
CA THR A 100 -4.53 13.07 15.11
C THR A 100 -3.45 12.01 14.98
N MET A 101 -2.63 12.04 13.93
CA MET A 101 -1.59 11.05 13.72
C MET A 101 -0.49 11.19 14.81
N PRO A 102 -0.03 10.10 15.43
CA PRO A 102 1.05 10.14 16.41
C PRO A 102 2.44 10.16 15.75
N PHE A 103 2.57 10.92 14.67
CA PHE A 103 3.80 11.17 13.94
C PHE A 103 4.01 12.68 13.83
N ALA A 104 5.25 13.13 13.92
CA ALA A 104 5.66 14.52 13.73
C ALA A 104 5.41 15.01 12.30
N SER A 105 5.45 14.11 11.30
CA SER A 105 5.25 14.47 9.89
C SER A 105 4.79 13.27 9.04
N LEU A 106 4.40 13.55 7.79
CA LEU A 106 4.16 12.50 6.79
C LEU A 106 5.46 11.77 6.45
N GLU A 107 6.58 12.49 6.47
CA GLU A 107 7.90 11.91 6.23
C GLU A 107 8.25 10.88 7.29
N GLU A 108 7.97 11.12 8.57
CA GLU A 108 8.23 10.14 9.63
C GLU A 108 7.40 8.85 9.44
N ALA A 109 6.11 8.99 9.10
CA ALA A 109 5.26 7.85 8.77
C ALA A 109 5.81 7.09 7.55
N PHE A 110 6.17 7.81 6.47
CA PHE A 110 6.75 7.21 5.28
C PHE A 110 8.08 6.48 5.55
N MET A 111 8.98 7.08 6.33
CA MET A 111 10.25 6.46 6.72
C MET A 111 10.05 5.18 7.54
N THR A 112 8.98 5.11 8.34
CA THR A 112 8.61 3.88 9.07
C THR A 112 8.26 2.75 8.10
N VAL A 113 7.44 3.03 7.08
CA VAL A 113 7.06 2.04 6.05
C VAL A 113 8.26 1.68 5.18
N GLN A 114 9.10 2.66 4.83
CA GLN A 114 10.33 2.43 4.07
C GLN A 114 11.30 1.53 4.83
N GLN A 115 11.46 1.71 6.14
CA GLN A 115 12.29 0.81 6.96
C GLN A 115 11.76 -0.63 6.92
N GLN A 116 10.45 -0.84 7.09
CA GLN A 116 9.86 -2.18 7.00
C GLN A 116 10.07 -2.82 5.61
N ALA A 117 9.95 -2.01 4.55
CA ALA A 117 10.21 -2.46 3.19
C ALA A 117 11.67 -2.92 2.99
N GLN A 118 12.63 -2.19 3.58
CA GLN A 118 14.05 -2.57 3.60
C GLN A 118 14.33 -3.83 4.42
N GLU A 119 13.53 -4.08 5.45
CA GLU A 119 13.58 -5.30 6.28
C GLU A 119 12.91 -6.52 5.59
N GLY A 120 12.37 -6.34 4.38
CA GLY A 120 11.80 -7.42 3.57
C GLY A 120 10.28 -7.60 3.68
N ASP A 121 9.57 -6.65 4.29
CA ASP A 121 8.11 -6.73 4.34
C ASP A 121 7.50 -6.45 2.96
N ALA A 122 6.81 -7.45 2.41
CA ALA A 122 6.27 -7.41 1.05
C ALA A 122 5.20 -6.31 0.86
N PHE A 123 4.33 -6.13 1.85
CA PHE A 123 3.26 -5.13 1.75
C PHE A 123 3.83 -3.71 1.82
N SER A 124 4.80 -3.50 2.70
CA SER A 124 5.54 -2.24 2.81
C SER A 124 6.30 -1.91 1.53
N GLN A 125 6.91 -2.91 0.88
CA GLN A 125 7.55 -2.75 -0.42
C GLN A 125 6.53 -2.27 -1.48
N TYR A 126 5.37 -2.94 -1.56
CA TYR A 126 4.26 -2.51 -2.39
C TYR A 126 3.79 -1.07 -2.08
N MET A 127 3.65 -0.72 -0.80
CA MET A 127 3.22 0.62 -0.37
C MET A 127 4.23 1.71 -0.74
N VAL A 128 5.52 1.48 -0.56
CA VAL A 128 6.57 2.43 -0.96
C VAL A 128 6.59 2.62 -2.48
N GLY A 129 6.49 1.52 -3.24
CA GLY A 129 6.35 1.60 -4.69
C GLY A 129 5.14 2.43 -5.12
N ASN A 130 3.99 2.25 -4.45
CA ASN A 130 2.79 3.06 -4.69
C ASN A 130 2.95 4.54 -4.31
N VAL A 131 3.71 4.87 -3.27
CA VAL A 131 4.00 6.27 -2.92
C VAL A 131 4.74 6.98 -4.06
N LEU A 132 5.67 6.28 -4.70
CA LEU A 132 6.44 6.79 -5.84
C LEU A 132 5.61 6.81 -7.13
N PHE A 133 4.89 5.72 -7.43
CA PHE A 133 4.17 5.59 -8.69
C PHE A 133 3.09 6.66 -8.89
N TYR A 134 2.31 6.97 -7.85
CA TYR A 134 1.20 7.93 -7.94
C TYR A 134 1.58 9.37 -7.52
N GLY A 135 2.83 9.64 -7.18
CA GLY A 135 3.26 11.01 -6.86
C GLY A 135 3.05 11.47 -5.41
N ASP A 136 2.51 10.63 -4.52
CA ASP A 136 2.37 10.98 -3.09
C ASP A 136 3.71 11.37 -2.44
N TYR A 137 4.82 10.87 -2.96
CA TYR A 137 6.16 11.26 -2.55
C TYR A 137 6.34 12.79 -2.55
N LEU A 138 5.79 13.49 -3.55
CA LEU A 138 5.87 14.95 -3.64
C LEU A 138 5.12 15.65 -2.51
N VAL A 139 3.97 15.09 -2.09
CA VAL A 139 3.20 15.62 -0.94
C VAL A 139 3.92 15.35 0.37
N ILE A 140 4.54 14.17 0.52
CA ILE A 140 5.27 13.76 1.71
C ILE A 140 6.52 14.62 1.91
N ARG A 141 7.27 14.88 0.83
CA ARG A 141 8.54 15.63 0.84
C ARG A 141 8.34 17.15 0.75
N GLY A 142 7.19 17.59 0.24
CA GLY A 142 6.78 18.99 0.17
C GLY A 142 7.40 19.78 -0.98
N ASP A 143 7.14 21.10 -0.98
CA ASP A 143 7.43 21.99 -2.11
C ASP A 143 8.88 22.00 -2.60
N GLU A 144 9.86 21.79 -1.70
CA GLU A 144 11.27 21.76 -2.08
C GLU A 144 11.55 20.59 -3.03
N GLU A 145 10.97 19.42 -2.75
CA GLU A 145 11.07 18.26 -3.62
C GLU A 145 10.31 18.47 -4.92
N SER A 146 9.08 19.00 -4.85
CA SER A 146 8.24 19.24 -6.03
C SER A 146 8.90 20.18 -7.04
N ARG A 147 9.67 21.17 -6.59
CA ARG A 147 10.38 22.13 -7.48
C ARG A 147 11.54 21.52 -8.26
N LYS A 148 11.94 20.27 -7.99
CA LYS A 148 13.00 19.59 -8.74
C LYS A 148 12.54 19.09 -10.11
N TYR A 149 11.24 18.97 -10.33
CA TYR A 149 10.65 18.40 -11.54
C TYR A 149 9.84 19.47 -12.26
N ASN A 150 10.11 19.69 -13.55
CA ASN A 150 9.41 20.69 -14.36
C ASN A 150 8.13 20.14 -15.01
N SER A 151 7.93 18.82 -14.95
CA SER A 151 6.76 18.12 -15.46
C SER A 151 6.52 16.81 -14.71
N GLU A 152 5.33 16.22 -14.90
CA GLU A 152 5.05 14.86 -14.41
C GLU A 152 5.98 13.82 -15.04
N ASP A 153 6.31 13.95 -16.33
CA ASP A 153 7.24 13.05 -17.03
C ASP A 153 8.64 13.06 -16.39
N GLU A 154 9.15 14.24 -15.99
CA GLU A 154 10.43 14.34 -15.28
C GLU A 154 10.36 13.68 -13.90
N TYR A 155 9.23 13.81 -13.20
CA TYR A 155 9.01 13.11 -11.94
C TYR A 155 8.94 11.59 -12.14
N TYR A 156 8.21 11.10 -13.13
CA TYR A 156 8.09 9.67 -13.41
C TYR A 156 9.42 9.07 -13.85
N ALA A 157 10.22 9.78 -14.65
CA ALA A 157 11.57 9.35 -15.00
C ALA A 157 12.48 9.16 -13.77
N PHE A 158 12.26 9.92 -12.69
CA PHE A 158 12.91 9.72 -11.40
C PHE A 158 12.27 8.57 -10.59
N ALA A 159 10.95 8.58 -10.47
CA ALA A 159 10.22 7.76 -9.52
C ALA A 159 10.04 6.31 -9.98
N TYR A 160 9.79 6.09 -11.27
CA TYR A 160 9.43 4.77 -11.80
C TYR A 160 10.55 3.74 -11.66
N PRO A 161 11.83 4.02 -11.98
CA PRO A 161 12.90 3.07 -11.72
C PRO A 161 13.00 2.63 -10.25
N ILE A 162 12.73 3.54 -9.32
CA ILE A 162 12.74 3.25 -7.89
C ILE A 162 11.51 2.42 -7.51
N ALA A 163 10.32 2.80 -7.99
CA ALA A 163 9.08 2.08 -7.75
C ALA A 163 9.16 0.63 -8.27
N THR A 164 9.73 0.43 -9.47
CA THR A 164 10.02 -0.88 -10.06
C THR A 164 10.78 -1.77 -9.09
N GLN A 165 11.89 -1.29 -8.53
CA GLN A 165 12.69 -2.10 -7.60
C GLN A 165 11.89 -2.54 -6.37
N TYR A 166 11.04 -1.67 -5.82
CA TYR A 166 10.17 -2.03 -4.70
C TYR A 166 9.09 -3.04 -5.11
N TYR A 167 8.50 -2.90 -6.29
CA TYR A 167 7.52 -3.85 -6.81
C TYR A 167 8.14 -5.23 -7.06
N GLU A 168 9.33 -5.31 -7.64
CA GLU A 168 10.05 -6.57 -7.85
C GLU A 168 10.35 -7.27 -6.52
N ASN A 169 10.81 -6.51 -5.51
CA ASN A 169 11.02 -7.05 -4.17
C ASN A 169 9.70 -7.57 -3.56
N SER A 170 8.59 -6.85 -3.74
CA SER A 170 7.27 -7.29 -3.29
C SER A 170 6.86 -8.61 -3.96
N PHE A 171 7.15 -8.77 -5.25
CA PHE A 171 6.86 -9.98 -6.02
C PHE A 171 7.71 -11.17 -5.56
N ASP A 172 9.00 -10.96 -5.34
CA ASP A 172 9.90 -11.96 -4.80
C ASP A 172 9.48 -12.43 -3.39
N ASN A 173 8.86 -11.53 -2.61
CA ASN A 173 8.28 -11.84 -1.31
C ASN A 173 6.79 -12.29 -1.37
N GLY A 174 6.31 -12.62 -2.57
CA GLY A 174 5.04 -13.30 -2.79
C GLY A 174 3.79 -12.41 -2.81
N LEU A 175 3.95 -11.07 -2.88
CA LEU A 175 2.82 -10.14 -2.94
C LEU A 175 2.79 -9.41 -4.30
N PRO A 176 1.96 -9.86 -5.25
CA PRO A 176 1.92 -9.32 -6.61
C PRO A 176 0.86 -8.24 -6.84
N ALA A 177 0.30 -7.65 -5.77
CA ALA A 177 -0.75 -6.62 -5.85
C ALA A 177 -0.37 -5.38 -6.67
N ALA A 178 0.92 -5.13 -6.88
CA ALA A 178 1.43 -4.01 -7.68
C ALA A 178 1.43 -4.24 -9.19
N PHE A 179 1.04 -5.43 -9.67
CA PHE A 179 1.28 -5.84 -11.06
C PHE A 179 0.72 -4.86 -12.09
N GLY A 180 -0.48 -4.31 -11.86
CA GLY A 180 -1.07 -3.31 -12.74
C GLY A 180 -0.19 -2.08 -12.92
N ASN A 181 0.34 -1.54 -11.81
CA ASN A 181 1.23 -0.37 -11.82
C ASN A 181 2.59 -0.72 -12.45
N TYR A 182 3.12 -1.90 -12.14
CA TYR A 182 4.36 -2.39 -12.74
C TYR A 182 4.27 -2.52 -14.27
N ARG A 183 3.15 -3.03 -14.79
CA ARG A 183 2.88 -3.06 -16.24
C ARG A 183 2.80 -1.65 -16.83
N THR A 184 2.14 -0.70 -16.16
CA THR A 184 2.10 0.70 -16.60
C THR A 184 3.50 1.31 -16.70
N ILE A 185 4.37 1.05 -15.72
CA ILE A 185 5.77 1.49 -15.78
C ILE A 185 6.47 0.88 -17.00
N TYR A 186 6.33 -0.43 -17.23
CA TYR A 186 6.91 -1.09 -18.39
C TYR A 186 6.46 -0.46 -19.71
N GLU A 187 5.15 -0.26 -19.89
CA GLU A 187 4.56 0.31 -21.10
C GLU A 187 4.99 1.76 -21.34
N SER A 188 5.36 2.50 -20.28
CA SER A 188 5.90 3.85 -20.39
C SER A 188 7.33 3.91 -20.95
N GLY A 189 8.10 2.82 -20.84
CA GLY A 189 9.52 2.77 -21.22
C GLY A 189 10.47 3.57 -20.31
N LEU A 190 9.98 4.04 -19.15
CA LEU A 190 10.77 4.87 -18.22
C LEU A 190 11.61 4.05 -17.22
N ALA A 191 11.47 2.73 -17.19
CA ALA A 191 12.30 1.85 -16.37
C ALA A 191 12.58 0.53 -17.08
N ASP A 192 13.79 0.01 -16.87
CA ASP A 192 14.10 -1.39 -17.15
C ASP A 192 13.37 -2.28 -16.13
N ILE A 193 12.92 -3.46 -16.57
CA ILE A 193 12.14 -4.36 -15.74
C ILE A 193 12.66 -5.81 -15.87
N ASP A 194 12.48 -6.62 -14.82
CA ASP A 194 12.73 -8.06 -14.92
C ASP A 194 11.62 -8.76 -15.72
N GLU A 195 11.89 -9.05 -16.99
CA GLU A 195 10.97 -9.79 -17.88
C GLU A 195 10.53 -11.15 -17.31
N ARG A 196 11.31 -11.77 -16.42
CA ARG A 196 10.91 -13.04 -15.78
C ARG A 196 9.73 -12.82 -14.85
N LEU A 197 9.75 -11.72 -14.08
CA LEU A 197 8.69 -11.39 -13.13
C LEU A 197 7.39 -11.03 -13.84
N LEU A 198 7.46 -10.32 -14.97
CA LEU A 198 6.27 -10.09 -15.81
C LEU A 198 5.57 -11.39 -16.22
N ARG A 199 6.35 -12.42 -16.59
CA ARG A 199 5.79 -13.71 -17.02
C ARG A 199 5.19 -14.48 -15.84
N ILE A 200 5.90 -14.55 -14.72
CA ILE A 200 5.46 -15.27 -13.50
C ILE A 200 4.14 -14.70 -12.97
N VAL A 201 4.00 -13.38 -12.96
CA VAL A 201 2.78 -12.77 -12.42
C VAL A 201 1.59 -12.96 -13.36
N ASN A 202 1.81 -12.93 -14.68
CA ASN A 202 0.76 -13.26 -15.66
C ASN A 202 0.26 -14.72 -15.52
N GLU A 203 1.11 -15.67 -15.13
CA GLU A 203 0.72 -17.08 -14.95
C GLU A 203 0.02 -17.37 -13.61
N LYS A 204 0.16 -16.50 -12.60
CA LYS A 204 -0.39 -16.72 -11.25
C LYS A 204 -1.69 -15.97 -10.96
N ILE A 205 -2.00 -14.92 -11.72
CA ILE A 205 -3.18 -14.06 -11.50
C ILE A 205 -4.32 -14.38 -12.49
N PHE A 206 -4.08 -15.22 -13.50
CA PHE A 206 -5.06 -15.65 -14.50
C PHE A 206 -5.17 -17.17 -14.60
#